data_AF-A0A7K1S4N3-F1
#
_entry.id   AF-A0A7K1S4N3-F1
#
_cell.length_a   1.000
_cell.length_b   1.000
_cell.length_c   1.000
_cell.angle_alpha   90.00
_cell.angle_beta   90.00
_cell.angle_gamma   90.00
#
_symmetry.space_group_name_H-M   'P 1'
#
loop_
_entity.id
_entity.type
_entity.pdbx_description
1 polymer ?
#
loop_
_entity_poly.entity_id
_entity_poly.type
_entity_poly.pdbx_seq_one_letter_code
_entity_poly.pdbx_strand_id
1 'polypeptide(L)'
;MERRLNQNDPQLLDYSTEATVLTNWLEATSTFYIHYNQLAPFASKEYTQKDLHSFKRPIPVNQLRSLLSKMKHELAKLLLDLDLTQTHNLACTKGKYKQLIAHTRILNRLNQEAEAMSFLAQPIKG
;
A
#
# COMPACT_ATOMS: atom_id res chain seq x y z
N MET A 1 -17.63 49.52 -20.39
CA MET A 1 -16.51 49.03 -19.56
C MET A 1 -16.75 47.55 -19.27
N GLU A 2 -16.27 46.69 -20.16
CA GLU A 2 -16.36 45.24 -19.96
C GLU A 2 -15.21 44.78 -19.07
N ARG A 3 -15.55 44.22 -17.89
CA ARG A 3 -14.58 43.56 -17.02
C ARG A 3 -14.20 42.22 -17.65
N ARG A 4 -13.04 42.15 -18.29
CA ARG A 4 -12.43 40.88 -18.70
C ARG A 4 -11.97 40.13 -17.45
N LEU A 5 -12.60 38.99 -17.18
CA LEU A 5 -12.13 37.98 -16.23
C LEU A 5 -10.79 37.43 -16.75
N ASN A 6 -9.71 37.71 -16.02
CA ASN A 6 -8.37 37.25 -16.33
C ASN A 6 -8.26 35.76 -15.95
N GLN A 7 -8.18 34.89 -16.96
CA GLN A 7 -8.16 33.43 -16.88
C GLN A 7 -6.76 32.84 -16.61
N ASN A 8 -5.95 33.45 -15.75
CA ASN A 8 -4.63 32.93 -15.42
C ASN A 8 -4.42 32.89 -13.92
N ASP A 9 -5.07 31.92 -13.27
CA ASP A 9 -4.81 31.59 -11.88
C ASP A 9 -3.91 30.33 -11.82
N PRO A 10 -2.59 30.47 -11.62
CA PRO A 10 -1.64 29.35 -11.65
C PRO A 10 -1.79 28.36 -10.48
N GLN A 11 -2.72 28.60 -9.54
CA GLN A 11 -2.94 27.74 -8.38
C GLN A 11 -3.79 26.49 -8.67
N LEU A 12 -4.64 26.51 -9.71
CA LEU A 12 -5.59 25.42 -9.99
C LEU A 12 -4.91 24.13 -10.49
N LEU A 13 -3.71 24.23 -11.06
CA LEU A 13 -2.97 23.07 -11.58
C LEU A 13 -2.33 22.19 -10.48
N ASP A 14 -2.01 22.78 -9.32
CA ASP A 14 -1.27 22.09 -8.24
C ASP A 14 -2.21 21.22 -7.39
N TYR A 15 -3.42 21.72 -7.08
CA TYR A 15 -4.42 20.99 -6.29
C TYR A 15 -4.87 19.67 -6.92
N SER A 16 -4.99 19.61 -8.25
CA SER A 16 -5.36 18.38 -8.95
C SER A 16 -4.29 17.29 -8.77
N THR A 17 -3.02 17.66 -8.71
CA THR A 17 -1.90 16.71 -8.57
C THR A 17 -1.83 16.19 -7.14
N GLU A 18 -2.01 17.08 -6.16
CA GLU A 18 -2.04 16.73 -4.73
C GLU A 18 -3.20 15.79 -4.40
N ALA A 19 -4.41 16.11 -4.89
CA ALA A 19 -5.59 15.27 -4.71
C ALA A 19 -5.41 13.86 -5.31
N THR A 20 -4.78 13.76 -6.49
CA THR A 20 -4.45 12.47 -7.10
C THR A 20 -3.44 11.68 -6.26
N VAL A 21 -2.40 12.33 -5.74
CA VAL A 21 -1.40 11.64 -4.89
C VAL A 21 -2.04 11.09 -3.62
N LEU A 22 -2.92 11.87 -2.96
CA LEU A 22 -3.64 11.43 -1.76
C LEU A 22 -4.62 10.29 -2.06
N THR A 23 -5.35 10.38 -3.18
CA THR A 23 -6.29 9.33 -3.60
C THR A 23 -5.56 8.02 -3.87
N ASN A 24 -4.47 8.07 -4.65
CA ASN A 24 -3.67 6.88 -4.95
C ASN A 24 -3.05 6.27 -3.69
N TRP A 25 -2.62 7.11 -2.74
CA TRP A 25 -2.12 6.64 -1.47
C TRP A 25 -3.19 5.93 -0.64
N LEU A 26 -4.40 6.49 -0.56
CA LEU A 26 -5.52 5.91 0.17
C LEU A 26 -5.96 4.56 -0.43
N GLU A 27 -6.02 4.48 -1.75
CA GLU A 27 -6.32 3.22 -2.46
C GLU A 27 -5.26 2.15 -2.19
N ALA A 28 -3.97 2.52 -2.31
CA ALA A 28 -2.86 1.61 -2.07
C ALA A 28 -2.84 1.09 -0.62
N THR A 29 -3.09 1.97 0.37
CA THR A 29 -3.14 1.58 1.79
C THR A 29 -4.36 0.73 2.13
N SER A 30 -5.54 1.04 1.58
CA SER A 30 -6.75 0.22 1.76
C SER A 30 -6.56 -1.19 1.21
N THR A 31 -6.08 -1.29 -0.03
CA THR A 31 -5.79 -2.57 -0.70
C THR A 31 -4.74 -3.37 0.08
N PHE A 32 -3.71 -2.69 0.58
CA PHE A 32 -2.67 -3.29 1.40
C PHE A 32 -3.22 -3.87 2.70
N TYR A 33 -4.08 -3.14 3.39
CA TYR A 33 -4.71 -3.60 4.63
C TYR A 33 -5.57 -4.86 4.39
N ILE A 34 -6.33 -4.89 3.29
CA ILE A 34 -7.11 -6.06 2.88
C ILE A 34 -6.20 -7.27 2.69
N HIS A 35 -5.16 -7.14 1.87
CA HIS A 35 -4.22 -8.23 1.59
C HIS A 35 -3.47 -8.71 2.83
N TYR A 36 -3.00 -7.78 3.66
CA TYR A 36 -2.32 -8.12 4.90
C TYR A 36 -3.22 -8.97 5.81
N ASN A 37 -4.48 -8.57 6.00
CA ASN A 37 -5.41 -9.32 6.84
C ASN A 37 -5.82 -10.67 6.25
N GLN A 38 -5.89 -10.78 4.92
CA GLN A 38 -6.12 -12.05 4.25
C GLN A 38 -4.95 -13.00 4.44
N LEU A 39 -3.72 -12.52 4.32
CA LEU A 39 -2.50 -13.36 4.35
C LEU A 39 -1.97 -13.62 5.76
N ALA A 40 -2.19 -12.72 6.73
CA ALA A 40 -1.66 -12.83 8.08
C ALA A 40 -2.00 -14.15 8.81
N PRO A 41 -3.22 -14.70 8.71
CA PRO A 41 -3.56 -16.01 9.30
C PRO A 41 -2.69 -17.15 8.79
N PHE A 42 -2.13 -17.01 7.58
CA PHE A 42 -1.26 -18.01 6.96
C PHE A 42 0.21 -17.89 7.39
N ALA A 43 0.62 -16.83 8.09
CA ALA A 43 1.95 -16.78 8.70
C ALA A 43 2.00 -17.36 10.11
N SER A 44 0.89 -17.32 10.84
CA SER A 44 0.81 -17.73 12.25
C SER A 44 0.45 -19.20 12.44
N LYS A 45 -0.12 -19.86 11.41
CA LYS A 45 -0.44 -21.28 11.48
C LYS A 45 0.78 -22.13 11.17
N GLU A 46 1.10 -23.05 12.06
CA GLU A 46 1.89 -24.23 11.71
C GLU A 46 1.01 -25.11 10.83
N TYR A 47 1.22 -25.04 9.52
CA TYR A 47 0.53 -25.92 8.58
C TYR A 47 1.06 -27.34 8.77
N THR A 48 0.17 -28.27 9.09
CA THR A 48 0.50 -29.69 9.00
C THR A 48 0.62 -30.09 7.54
N GLN A 49 1.31 -31.19 7.26
CA GLN A 49 1.46 -31.71 5.90
C GLN A 49 0.09 -31.98 5.23
N LYS A 50 -0.93 -32.36 6.02
CA LYS A 50 -2.33 -32.51 5.57
C LYS A 50 -2.97 -31.19 5.12
N ASP A 51 -2.72 -30.09 5.81
CA ASP A 51 -3.25 -28.79 5.44
C ASP A 51 -2.64 -28.30 4.12
N LEU A 52 -1.35 -28.56 3.90
CA LEU A 52 -0.66 -28.21 2.66
C LEU A 52 -1.23 -28.94 1.43
N HIS A 53 -1.74 -30.16 1.59
CA HIS A 53 -2.37 -30.93 0.52
C HIS A 53 -3.77 -30.43 0.12
N SER A 54 -4.40 -29.57 0.91
CA SER A 54 -5.75 -29.03 0.63
C SER A 54 -5.76 -27.77 -0.24
N PHE A 55 -4.58 -27.21 -0.54
CA PHE A 55 -4.41 -26.07 -1.43
C PHE A 55 -4.20 -26.52 -2.88
N LYS A 56 -4.69 -25.72 -3.83
CA LYS A 56 -4.54 -26.00 -5.28
C LYS A 56 -3.07 -26.15 -5.70
N ARG A 57 -2.16 -25.49 -4.99
CA ARG A 57 -0.71 -25.58 -5.16
C ARG A 57 -0.02 -25.55 -3.80
N PRO A 58 1.18 -26.13 -3.65
CA PRO A 58 1.98 -25.97 -2.45
C PRO A 58 2.18 -24.48 -2.17
N ILE A 59 1.67 -23.99 -1.04
CA ILE A 59 1.88 -22.60 -0.63
C ILE A 59 3.37 -22.45 -0.26
N PRO A 60 4.10 -21.50 -0.85
CA PRO A 60 5.48 -21.25 -0.46
C PRO A 60 5.47 -20.47 0.87
N VAL A 61 5.24 -21.17 1.99
CA VAL A 61 5.09 -20.59 3.34
C VAL A 61 6.25 -19.65 3.71
N ASN A 62 7.47 -19.98 3.29
CA ASN A 62 8.64 -19.12 3.52
C ASN A 62 8.56 -17.80 2.73
N GLN A 63 8.07 -17.83 1.48
CA GLN A 63 7.86 -16.62 0.68
C GLN A 63 6.72 -15.77 1.26
N LEU A 64 5.65 -16.42 1.74
CA LEU A 64 4.55 -15.74 2.42
C LEU A 64 4.99 -15.05 3.70
N ARG A 65 5.76 -15.73 4.54
CA ARG A 65 6.32 -15.16 5.77
C ARG A 65 7.27 -14.00 5.47
N SER A 66 8.09 -14.13 4.42
CA SER A 66 8.96 -13.05 3.93
C SER A 66 8.14 -11.84 3.47
N LEU A 67 7.09 -12.05 2.68
CA LEU A 67 6.20 -10.99 2.21
C LEU A 67 5.52 -10.28 3.38
N LEU A 68 4.94 -11.02 4.32
CA LEU A 68 4.30 -10.44 5.50
C LEU A 68 5.29 -9.69 6.39
N SER A 69 6.54 -10.15 6.49
CA SER A 69 7.60 -9.42 7.17
C SER A 69 7.91 -8.09 6.49
N LYS A 70 7.99 -8.06 5.14
CA LYS A 70 8.19 -6.83 4.38
C LYS A 70 7.01 -5.87 4.55
N MET A 71 5.78 -6.39 4.49
CA MET A 71 4.56 -5.61 4.72
C MET A 71 4.56 -4.96 6.11
N LYS A 72 4.88 -5.71 7.18
CA LYS A 72 5.00 -5.16 8.54
C LYS A 72 6.08 -4.09 8.64
N HIS A 73 7.24 -4.31 8.02
CA HIS A 73 8.35 -3.36 8.05
C HIS A 73 8.00 -2.05 7.36
N GLU A 74 7.36 -2.11 6.20
CA GLU A 74 6.94 -0.91 5.47
C GLU A 74 5.80 -0.17 6.18
N LEU A 75 4.88 -0.87 6.86
CA LEU A 75 3.92 -0.23 7.77
C LEU A 75 4.61 0.54 8.91
N ALA A 76 5.61 -0.07 9.55
CA ALA A 76 6.33 0.58 10.64
C ALA A 76 7.07 1.84 10.15
N LYS A 77 7.71 1.78 8.97
CA LYS A 77 8.32 2.96 8.34
C LYS A 77 7.31 4.05 8.01
N LEU A 78 6.17 3.68 7.42
CA LEU A 78 5.10 4.62 7.10
C LEU A 78 4.61 5.37 8.33
N LEU A 79 4.42 4.66 9.44
CA LEU A 79 4.01 5.27 10.71
C LEU A 79 5.07 6.26 11.23
N LEU A 80 6.35 5.88 11.21
CA LEU A 80 7.45 6.75 11.61
C LEU A 80 7.55 8.00 10.72
N ASP A 81 7.47 7.82 9.40
CA ASP A 81 7.57 8.90 8.43
C ASP A 81 6.38 9.87 8.55
N LEU A 82 5.17 9.36 8.80
CA LEU A 82 3.99 10.18 9.07
C LEU A 82 4.10 10.93 10.40
N ASP A 83 4.62 10.31 11.45
CA ASP A 83 4.78 10.93 12.77
C ASP A 83 5.83 12.06 12.73
N LEU A 84 6.96 11.83 12.05
CA LEU A 84 8.01 12.84 11.84
C LEU A 84 7.51 14.06 11.03
N THR A 85 6.55 13.87 10.12
CA THR A 85 5.98 14.98 9.34
C THR A 85 5.04 15.90 10.13
N GLN A 86 4.59 15.49 11.32
CA GLN A 86 3.80 16.34 12.23
C GLN A 86 4.70 17.28 13.06
N THR A 87 5.93 16.86 13.37
CA THR A 87 6.90 17.66 14.14
C THR A 87 7.58 18.78 13.35
N HIS A 88 7.73 18.65 12.03
CA HIS A 88 8.35 19.68 11.19
C HIS A 88 7.30 20.58 10.51
N ASN A 89 7.08 21.74 11.15
CA ASN A 89 6.31 22.87 10.65
C ASN A 89 6.71 23.29 9.21
N LEU A 90 5.72 23.34 8.32
CA LEU A 90 5.58 24.18 7.11
C LEU A 90 6.68 24.21 6.02
N ALA A 91 7.83 23.57 6.17
CA ALA A 91 8.87 23.56 5.14
C ALA A 91 8.66 22.42 4.11
N CYS A 92 8.22 22.81 2.90
CA CYS A 92 8.20 22.06 1.64
C CYS A 92 7.17 20.91 1.51
N THR A 93 5.91 21.28 1.21
CA THR A 93 4.84 20.37 0.74
C THR A 93 5.29 19.41 -0.37
N LYS A 94 6.11 19.90 -1.30
CA LYS A 94 6.67 19.07 -2.40
C LYS A 94 7.55 17.91 -1.91
N GLY A 95 8.28 18.08 -0.80
CA GLY A 95 9.07 17.00 -0.20
C GLY A 95 8.19 15.89 0.37
N LYS A 96 7.11 16.29 1.07
CA LYS A 96 6.13 15.36 1.64
C LYS A 96 5.39 14.57 0.55
N TYR A 97 4.97 15.22 -0.54
CA TYR A 97 4.33 14.51 -1.66
C TYR A 97 5.27 13.55 -2.40
N LYS A 98 6.56 13.89 -2.55
CA LYS A 98 7.55 12.96 -3.12
C LYS A 98 7.70 11.71 -2.27
N GLN A 99 7.76 11.87 -0.95
CA GLN A 99 7.83 10.76 -0.01
C GLN A 99 6.55 9.92 -0.07
N LEU A 100 5.38 10.56 -0.10
CA LEU A 100 4.09 9.88 -0.24
C LEU A 100 3.99 9.08 -1.55
N ILE A 101 4.43 9.64 -2.68
CA ILE A 101 4.50 8.92 -3.96
C ILE A 101 5.41 7.69 -3.87
N ALA A 102 6.58 7.82 -3.22
CA ALA A 102 7.51 6.71 -3.05
C ALA A 102 6.86 5.58 -2.22
N HIS A 103 6.21 5.93 -1.12
CA HIS A 103 5.44 5.00 -0.30
C HIS A 103 4.32 4.32 -1.07
N THR A 104 3.51 5.07 -1.82
CA THR A 104 2.42 4.53 -2.64
C THR A 104 2.94 3.50 -3.65
N ARG A 105 4.11 3.74 -4.27
CA ARG A 105 4.75 2.77 -5.17
C ARG A 105 5.14 1.48 -4.47
N ILE A 106 5.71 1.58 -3.26
CA ILE A 106 6.09 0.41 -2.45
C ILE A 106 4.84 -0.40 -2.07
N LEU A 107 3.78 0.28 -1.59
CA LEU A 107 2.51 -0.36 -1.25
C LEU A 107 1.90 -1.09 -2.45
N ASN A 108 1.84 -0.44 -3.62
CA ASN A 108 1.32 -1.07 -4.83
C ASN A 108 2.10 -2.31 -5.24
N ARG A 109 3.44 -2.28 -5.13
CA ARG A 109 4.25 -3.48 -5.39
C ARG A 109 3.92 -4.60 -4.40
N LEU A 110 3.82 -4.29 -3.11
CA LEU A 110 3.47 -5.28 -2.09
C LEU A 110 2.06 -5.84 -2.30
N ASN A 111 1.12 -5.02 -2.75
CA ASN A 111 -0.24 -5.45 -3.11
C ASN A 111 -0.22 -6.44 -4.28
N GLN A 112 0.56 -6.16 -5.32
CA GLN A 112 0.73 -7.09 -6.45
C GLN A 112 1.35 -8.42 -6.03
N GLU A 113 2.39 -8.38 -5.18
CA GLU A 113 3.01 -9.58 -4.61
C GLU A 113 2.00 -10.37 -3.74
N ALA A 114 1.14 -9.67 -2.99
CA ALA A 114 0.12 -10.28 -2.15
C ALA A 114 -1.04 -10.87 -2.94
N GLU A 115 -1.50 -10.21 -4.00
CA GLU A 115 -2.55 -10.72 -4.89
C GLU A 115 -2.11 -12.02 -5.56
N ALA A 116 -0.87 -12.07 -6.07
CA ALA A 116 -0.29 -13.28 -6.63
C ALA A 116 -0.26 -14.42 -5.59
N MET A 117 0.06 -14.12 -4.33
CA MET A 117 0.08 -15.10 -3.24
C MET A 117 -1.33 -15.55 -2.83
N SER A 118 -2.31 -14.65 -2.81
CA SER A 118 -3.71 -14.98 -2.53
C SER A 118 -4.30 -15.93 -3.57
N PHE A 119 -3.89 -15.82 -4.84
CA PHE A 119 -4.29 -16.79 -5.88
C PHE A 119 -3.77 -18.20 -5.60
N LEU A 120 -2.57 -18.31 -5.03
CA LEU A 120 -1.95 -19.60 -4.67
C LEU A 120 -2.53 -20.20 -3.38
N ALA A 121 -3.01 -19.35 -2.47
CA ALA A 121 -3.57 -19.75 -1.17
C ALA A 121 -5.05 -20.17 -1.22
N GLN A 122 -5.67 -20.26 -2.41
CA GLN A 122 -7.07 -20.67 -2.53
C GLN A 122 -7.25 -22.18 -2.25
N PRO A 123 -8.20 -22.57 -1.39
CA PRO A 123 -8.54 -23.98 -1.19
C PRO A 123 -9.09 -24.59 -2.48
N ILE A 124 -8.85 -25.89 -2.68
CA ILE A 124 -9.51 -26.64 -3.75
C ILE A 124 -11.01 -26.66 -3.41
N LYS A 125 -11.84 -26.05 -4.27
CA LYS A 125 -13.29 -26.25 -4.19
C LYS A 125 -13.55 -27.70 -4.60
N GLY A 126 -13.94 -28.54 -3.65
CA GLY A 126 -14.49 -29.87 -3.90
C GLY A 126 -15.84 -29.78 -4.57
#